data_AF-A0AAF0C3U2-F1
#
_entry.id   AF-A0AAF0C3U2-F1
#
_cell.length_a   1.000
_cell.length_b   1.000
_cell.length_c   1.000
_cell.angle_alpha   90.00
_cell.angle_beta   90.00
_cell.angle_gamma   90.00
#
_symmetry.space_group_name_H-M   'P 1'
#
loop_
_entity.id
_entity.type
_entity.pdbx_description
1 polymer ?
#
loop_
_entity_poly.entity_id
_entity_poly.type
_entity_poly.pdbx_seq_one_letter_code
_entity_poly.pdbx_strand_id
1 'polypeptide(L)'
;MTWICQNCNTDVEDDSFEVCWKCNCARGVLNTTTENPSHLFPNAQLYISKPHSVTYKVFRGSFANWDELFTSACEFASTLKPKQLINISHSVSDSDGLVTVWYRE
;
A
#
# COMPACT_ATOMS: atom_id res chain seq x y z
N MET A 1 8.92 -25.66 -9.01
CA MET A 1 7.76 -26.28 -9.70
C MET A 1 6.62 -25.28 -9.71
N THR A 2 5.77 -25.24 -10.75
CA THR A 2 4.62 -24.32 -10.75
C THR A 2 3.41 -24.94 -10.06
N TRP A 3 2.48 -24.12 -9.55
CA TRP A 3 1.22 -24.60 -9.01
C TRP A 3 0.05 -23.71 -9.43
N ILE A 4 -1.11 -24.33 -9.67
CA ILE A 4 -2.32 -23.61 -10.06
C ILE A 4 -3.08 -23.21 -8.81
N CYS A 5 -3.33 -21.92 -8.64
CA CYS A 5 -4.17 -21.42 -7.57
C CYS A 5 -5.59 -22.00 -7.68
N GLN A 6 -6.01 -22.75 -6.66
CA GLN A 6 -7.33 -23.39 -6.63
C GLN A 6 -8.49 -22.39 -6.47
N ASN A 7 -8.20 -21.13 -6.12
CA ASN A 7 -9.20 -20.08 -5.98
C ASN A 7 -9.43 -19.26 -7.28
N CYS A 8 -8.35 -18.87 -7.97
CA CYS A 8 -8.45 -17.98 -9.13
C CYS A 8 -7.80 -18.53 -10.42
N ASN A 9 -7.45 -19.82 -10.42
CA ASN A 9 -6.88 -20.57 -11.55
C ASN A 9 -5.64 -19.94 -12.18
N THR A 10 -4.92 -19.12 -11.41
CA THR A 10 -3.68 -18.48 -11.87
C THR A 10 -2.51 -19.44 -11.70
N ASP A 11 -1.66 -19.52 -12.72
CA ASP A 11 -0.41 -20.26 -12.65
C ASP A 11 0.60 -19.47 -11.81
N VAL A 12 1.05 -20.07 -10.71
CA VAL A 12 2.07 -19.50 -9.82
C VAL A 12 3.38 -20.16 -10.19
N GLU A 13 4.24 -19.38 -10.83
CA GLU A 13 5.46 -19.86 -11.49
C GLU A 13 6.56 -20.33 -10.52
N ASP A 14 6.43 -20.02 -9.22
CA ASP A 14 7.42 -20.32 -8.20
C ASP A 14 6.75 -20.97 -6.97
N ASP A 15 7.19 -22.18 -6.63
CA ASP A 15 6.70 -22.98 -5.51
C ASP A 15 7.19 -22.50 -4.14
N SER A 16 8.16 -21.58 -4.11
CA SER A 16 8.55 -20.86 -2.90
C SER A 16 7.43 -19.94 -2.41
N PHE A 17 6.50 -19.56 -3.29
CA PHE A 17 5.31 -18.83 -2.87
C PHE A 17 4.28 -19.77 -2.28
N GLU A 18 4.13 -19.69 -0.96
CA GLU A 18 3.03 -20.33 -0.24
C GLU A 18 1.67 -19.64 -0.50
N VAL A 19 1.67 -18.47 -1.16
CA VAL A 19 0.50 -17.62 -1.39
C VAL A 19 0.42 -17.16 -2.84
N CYS A 20 -0.78 -17.23 -3.44
CA CYS A 20 -1.03 -16.72 -4.79
C CYS A 20 -0.91 -15.20 -4.84
N TRP A 21 0.02 -14.68 -5.64
CA TRP A 21 0.24 -13.24 -5.81
C TRP A 21 -0.99 -12.48 -6.34
N LYS A 22 -1.90 -13.14 -7.07
CA LYS A 22 -3.07 -12.50 -7.69
C LYS A 22 -4.25 -12.32 -6.73
N CYS A 23 -4.55 -13.34 -5.93
CA CYS A 23 -5.74 -13.37 -5.07
C CYS A 23 -5.43 -13.54 -3.58
N ASN A 24 -4.14 -13.55 -3.22
CA ASN A 24 -3.63 -13.70 -1.86
C ASN A 24 -4.09 -14.99 -1.14
N CYS A 25 -4.48 -16.03 -1.89
CA CYS A 25 -4.92 -17.30 -1.33
C CYS A 25 -3.74 -18.24 -1.09
N ALA A 26 -3.70 -18.88 0.07
CA ALA A 26 -2.68 -19.86 0.39
C ALA A 26 -2.78 -21.10 -0.52
N ARG A 27 -1.64 -21.73 -0.79
CA ARG A 27 -1.55 -22.94 -1.60
C ARG A 27 -2.35 -24.07 -0.97
N GLY A 28 -3.23 -24.70 -1.76
CA GLY A 28 -4.11 -25.78 -1.31
C GLY A 28 -5.36 -25.34 -0.55
N VAL A 29 -5.64 -24.03 -0.48
CA VAL A 29 -6.86 -23.49 0.13
C VAL A 29 -7.84 -23.04 -0.95
N LEU A 30 -8.99 -23.71 -1.01
CA LEU A 30 -10.20 -23.16 -1.63
C LEU A 30 -10.81 -22.18 -0.62
N ASN A 31 -11.00 -20.92 -1.00
CA ASN A 31 -11.82 -20.00 -0.20
C ASN A 31 -13.30 -20.41 -0.34
N THR A 32 -13.69 -21.54 0.24
CA THR A 32 -15.10 -21.96 0.36
C THR A 32 -15.80 -21.35 1.55
N THR A 33 -15.15 -20.43 2.26
CA THR A 33 -15.72 -19.82 3.45
C THR A 33 -15.73 -18.31 3.30
N THR A 34 -16.83 -17.84 2.73
CA THR A 34 -17.60 -16.71 3.28
C THR A 34 -18.02 -17.03 4.73
N GLU A 35 -17.08 -17.40 5.60
CA GLU A 35 -17.32 -17.42 7.04
C GLU A 35 -17.17 -15.98 7.49
N ASN A 36 -18.35 -15.35 7.56
CA ASN A 36 -18.57 -14.18 8.39
C ASN A 36 -17.89 -14.46 9.75
N PRO A 37 -16.81 -13.74 10.14
CA PRO A 37 -16.07 -14.03 11.36
C PRO A 37 -16.87 -13.79 12.66
N SER A 38 -18.16 -13.48 12.53
CA SER A 38 -19.07 -13.06 13.59
C SER A 38 -19.50 -14.16 14.56
N HIS A 39 -19.19 -15.44 14.31
CA HIS A 39 -19.66 -16.55 15.16
C HIS A 39 -18.63 -17.09 16.17
N LEU A 40 -17.33 -16.84 16.01
CA LEU A 40 -16.30 -17.38 16.91
C LEU A 40 -16.01 -16.48 18.12
N PHE A 41 -16.50 -15.25 18.12
CA PHE A 41 -16.34 -14.31 19.22
C PHE A 41 -17.60 -13.44 19.33
N PRO A 42 -18.61 -13.82 20.12
CA PRO A 42 -19.86 -13.05 20.23
C PRO A 42 -19.66 -11.60 20.72
N ASN A 43 -18.47 -11.26 21.22
CA ASN A 43 -18.10 -9.93 21.68
C ASN A 43 -16.84 -9.33 21.00
N ALA A 44 -16.20 -10.02 20.04
CA ALA A 44 -15.13 -9.38 19.28
C ALA A 44 -15.76 -8.62 18.12
N GLN A 45 -16.20 -7.40 18.43
CA GLN A 45 -16.51 -6.45 17.38
C GLN A 45 -15.17 -6.11 16.71
N LEU A 46 -14.87 -6.81 15.60
CA LEU A 46 -13.78 -6.44 14.72
C LEU A 46 -14.10 -5.03 14.23
N TYR A 47 -13.49 -4.03 14.87
CA TYR A 47 -13.45 -2.68 14.36
C TYR A 47 -12.60 -2.72 13.09
N ILE A 48 -13.19 -3.14 11.99
CA ILE A 48 -12.68 -2.84 10.66
C ILE A 48 -12.79 -1.33 10.55
N SER A 49 -11.75 -0.63 11.00
CA SER A 49 -11.62 0.80 10.82
C SER A 49 -11.82 1.08 9.34
N LYS A 50 -12.63 2.09 9.02
CA LYS A 50 -12.88 2.53 7.65
C LYS A 50 -11.56 2.47 6.86
N PRO A 51 -11.53 1.80 5.69
CA PRO A 51 -10.32 1.75 4.88
C PRO A 51 -9.91 3.19 4.56
N HIS A 52 -8.66 3.53 4.86
CA HIS A 52 -8.12 4.83 4.49
C HIS A 52 -7.62 4.74 3.06
N SER A 53 -8.10 5.62 2.18
CA SER A 53 -7.53 5.78 0.84
C SER A 53 -6.10 6.31 0.96
N VAL A 54 -5.20 5.78 0.12
CA VAL A 54 -3.86 6.34 -0.05
C VAL A 54 -3.91 7.33 -1.20
N THR A 55 -3.36 8.52 -0.98
CA THR A 55 -3.25 9.61 -1.96
C THR A 55 -1.84 10.19 -1.92
N TYR A 56 -1.52 11.10 -2.85
CA TYR A 56 -0.20 11.69 -2.95
C TYR A 56 -0.22 13.15 -3.43
N LYS A 57 0.85 13.89 -3.10
CA LYS A 57 1.12 15.23 -3.63
C LYS A 57 2.55 15.30 -4.15
N VAL A 58 2.72 15.85 -5.35
CA VAL A 58 4.03 15.99 -6.01
C VAL A 58 4.48 17.44 -5.96
N PHE A 59 5.76 17.63 -5.63
CA PHE A 59 6.51 18.86 -5.72
C PHE A 59 7.58 18.65 -6.79
N ARG A 60 7.67 19.54 -7.78
CA ARG A 60 8.59 19.43 -8.91
C ARG A 60 9.39 20.71 -9.04
N GLY A 61 10.66 20.60 -9.37
CA GLY A 61 11.54 21.75 -9.58
C GLY A 61 12.93 21.30 -9.98
N SER A 62 13.83 22.25 -10.21
CA SER A 62 15.16 21.92 -10.72
C SER A 62 16.17 21.62 -9.59
N PHE A 63 17.33 21.07 -9.96
CA PHE A 63 18.42 20.76 -9.02
C PHE A 63 18.87 21.98 -8.20
N ALA A 64 18.74 23.20 -8.73
CA ALA A 64 19.09 24.44 -8.03
C ALA A 64 18.20 24.71 -6.80
N ASN A 65 17.02 24.08 -6.74
CA ASN A 65 15.98 24.39 -5.77
C ASN A 65 15.63 23.18 -4.89
N TRP A 66 16.58 22.25 -4.69
CA TRP A 66 16.35 21.06 -3.87
C TRP A 66 15.88 21.37 -2.44
N ASP A 67 16.51 22.35 -1.80
CA ASP A 67 16.13 22.78 -0.45
C ASP A 67 14.71 23.33 -0.42
N GLU A 68 14.32 24.13 -1.43
CA GLU A 68 12.95 24.65 -1.55
C GLU A 68 11.94 23.52 -1.80
N LEU A 69 12.31 22.50 -2.60
CA LEU A 69 11.46 21.35 -2.88
C LEU A 69 11.17 20.54 -1.62
N PHE A 70 12.22 20.21 -0.88
CA PHE A 70 12.08 19.47 0.38
C PHE A 70 11.38 20.32 1.43
N THR A 71 11.66 21.63 1.51
CA THR A 71 10.95 22.54 2.42
C THR A 71 9.45 22.53 2.13
N SER A 72 9.06 22.68 0.86
CA SER A 72 7.65 22.66 0.45
C SER A 72 6.97 21.32 0.79
N ALA A 73 7.67 20.21 0.56
CA ALA A 73 7.16 18.87 0.91
C ALA A 73 7.02 18.68 2.42
N CYS A 74 7.99 19.14 3.21
CA CYS A 74 7.97 19.11 4.67
C CYS A 74 6.87 19.99 5.26
N GLU A 75 6.69 21.20 4.74
CA GLU A 75 5.60 22.11 5.14
C GLU A 75 4.24 21.45 4.90
N PHE A 76 4.02 20.88 3.72
CA PHE A 76 2.79 20.14 3.45
C PHE A 76 2.63 18.93 4.38
N ALA A 77 3.66 18.11 4.55
CA ALA A 77 3.61 16.95 5.43
C ALA A 77 3.30 17.33 6.88
N SER A 78 3.74 18.51 7.33
CA SER A 78 3.47 19.06 8.67
C SER A 78 2.00 19.47 8.86
N THR A 79 1.24 19.66 7.79
CA THR A 79 -0.21 19.93 7.86
C THR A 79 -1.06 18.67 8.04
N LEU A 80 -0.47 17.48 7.85
CA LEU A 80 -1.16 16.20 7.97
C LEU A 80 -1.39 15.85 9.46
N LYS A 81 -2.53 15.21 9.75
CA LYS A 81 -2.84 14.71 11.09
C LYS A 81 -1.93 13.54 11.47
N PRO A 82 -1.79 13.23 12.77
CA PRO A 82 -1.07 12.04 13.20
C PRO A 82 -1.56 10.78 12.46
N LYS A 83 -0.61 9.96 11.98
CA LYS A 83 -0.86 8.73 11.20
C LYS A 83 -1.40 8.93 9.77
N GLN A 84 -1.56 10.16 9.28
CA GLN A 84 -1.88 10.39 7.87
C GLN A 84 -0.65 10.30 6.96
N LEU A 85 0.51 10.83 7.37
CA LEU A 85 1.74 10.69 6.59
C LEU A 85 2.17 9.23 6.50
N ILE A 86 2.39 8.74 5.27
CA ILE A 86 2.90 7.39 5.00
C ILE A 86 4.40 7.46 4.67
N ASN A 87 4.78 8.30 3.71
CA ASN A 87 6.15 8.36 3.20
C ASN A 87 6.42 9.69 2.47
N ILE A 88 7.69 10.08 2.36
CA ILE A 88 8.17 11.10 1.44
C ILE A 88 9.27 10.47 0.57
N SER A 89 9.03 10.36 -0.74
CA SER A 89 9.96 9.82 -1.72
C SER A 89 10.48 10.92 -2.63
N HIS A 90 11.68 10.76 -3.18
CA HIS A 90 12.22 11.69 -4.16
C HIS A 90 12.85 10.95 -5.33
N SER A 91 12.89 11.61 -6.49
CA SER A 91 13.56 11.13 -7.70
C SER A 91 14.14 12.32 -8.45
N VAL A 92 15.20 12.08 -9.22
CA VAL A 92 15.84 13.09 -10.05
C VAL A 92 16.23 12.50 -11.38
N SER A 93 15.98 13.23 -12.46
CA SER A 93 16.49 12.95 -13.80
C SER A 93 17.11 14.21 -14.36
N ASP A 94 18.38 14.12 -14.73
CA ASP A 94 19.20 15.25 -15.20
C ASP A 94 19.19 16.44 -14.21
N SER A 95 18.33 17.41 -14.46
CA SER A 95 18.16 18.64 -13.66
C SER A 95 16.74 18.81 -13.12
N ASP A 96 15.88 17.82 -13.29
CA ASP A 96 14.48 17.82 -12.87
C ASP A 96 14.29 16.90 -11.66
N GLY A 97 13.99 17.51 -10.52
CA GLY A 97 13.76 16.88 -9.23
C GLY A 97 12.27 16.80 -8.91
N LEU A 98 11.87 15.67 -8.34
CA LEU A 98 10.52 15.39 -7.87
C LEU A 98 10.59 14.94 -6.41
N VAL A 99 9.72 15.49 -5.58
CA VAL A 99 9.44 14.99 -4.22
C VAL A 99 7.96 14.68 -4.13
N THR A 100 7.62 13.48 -3.69
CA THR A 100 6.25 13.00 -3.54
C THR A 100 5.96 12.69 -2.08
N VAL A 101 4.89 13.27 -1.55
CA VAL A 101 4.36 12.97 -0.21
C VAL A 101 3.19 12.03 -0.35
N TRP A 102 3.28 10.84 0.22
CA TRP A 102 2.24 9.82 0.26
C TRP A 102 1.50 9.89 1.59
N TYR A 103 0.17 9.96 1.57
CA TYR A 103 -0.62 10.13 2.78
C TYR A 103 -2.00 9.46 2.71
N ARG A 104 -2.62 9.29 3.87
CA ARG A 104 -3.99 8.79 4.06
C ARG A 104 -4.97 9.95 4.11
N GLU A 105 -6.12 9.83 3.46
CA GLU A 105 -7.25 10.78 3.64
C GLU A 105 -8.00 10.53 4.96
#